data_AF-A0A087BTI8-F1
#
_entry.id   AF-A0A087BTI8-F1
#
_cell.length_a   1.000
_cell.length_b   1.000
_cell.length_c   1.000
_cell.angle_alpha   90.00
_cell.angle_beta   90.00
_cell.angle_gamma   90.00
#
_symmetry.space_group_name_H-M   'P 1'
#
loop_
_entity.id
_entity.type
_entity.pdbx_description
1 polymer ?
#
loop_
_entity_poly.entity_id
_entity_poly.type
_entity_poly.pdbx_seq_one_letter_code
_entity_poly.pdbx_strand_id
1 'polypeptide(L)'
;METKTTTSDATERGVTAADMTEPDDAARRVGQSAESPVEQGAAGDPSSEAASHGAADVAKPTDGTAATADALATADTATPDGTAAAADTATPDGTAATADASPTDGTDDAVDPDAPVDPVDQDGTRAVGSSADAASDRQPDFEPLTDTYERLRHSTDSAELSGYARAPLPDRSNQAAFSRATALLEAVAGNAHTPVEDRVFLATTMPFPNILVKLSADPEAEVRRAVAANEDDKNWLVGRLTKDRDGEVRDTALRNPRSSWKMRLEGAQDPEVGPPTLDALADLGVRTEPGAPAVLSSMVRRAVALNPGCPRETLERLARDGSDQVARAARARLR
;
A
#
# COMPACT_ATOMS: atom_id res chain seq x y z
N MET A 1 31.11 39.40 -58.90
CA MET A 1 31.85 38.19 -58.46
C MET A 1 30.85 37.10 -58.13
N GLU A 2 31.32 35.86 -58.04
CA GLU A 2 30.62 34.57 -57.89
C GLU A 2 29.14 34.61 -57.42
N THR A 3 28.14 34.20 -58.21
CA THR A 3 27.77 32.84 -58.69
C THR A 3 27.38 31.83 -57.60
N LYS A 4 26.12 31.41 -57.58
CA LYS A 4 25.71 30.04 -57.25
C LYS A 4 24.43 29.63 -58.03
N THR A 5 24.51 28.45 -58.64
CA THR A 5 23.50 27.73 -59.44
C THR A 5 22.51 26.98 -58.50
N THR A 6 21.38 26.36 -58.90
CA THR A 6 20.91 25.80 -60.21
C THR A 6 19.37 25.57 -60.20
N THR A 7 18.73 25.45 -61.38
CA THR A 7 17.63 24.51 -61.78
C THR A 7 16.42 24.33 -60.81
N SER A 8 15.19 24.79 -61.12
CA SER A 8 14.15 24.24 -62.06
C SER A 8 13.68 22.81 -61.71
N ASP A 9 12.41 22.38 -61.63
CA ASP A 9 11.06 22.78 -62.12
C ASP A 9 10.46 21.72 -63.09
N ALA A 10 9.33 21.12 -62.67
CA ALA A 10 8.37 20.23 -63.38
C ALA A 10 7.32 19.74 -62.35
N THR A 11 6.01 20.01 -62.46
CA THR A 11 5.00 19.42 -63.38
C THR A 11 4.71 17.93 -63.10
N GLU A 12 3.48 17.38 -63.01
CA GLU A 12 2.08 17.83 -62.77
C GLU A 12 1.19 16.54 -62.77
N ARG A 13 -0.05 16.55 -62.22
CA ARG A 13 -1.10 15.49 -62.36
C ARG A 13 -0.85 14.16 -61.59
N GLY A 14 -1.87 13.36 -61.22
CA GLY A 14 -3.33 13.58 -61.25
C GLY A 14 -4.15 12.38 -61.76
N VAL A 15 -4.49 11.42 -60.89
CA VAL A 15 -5.29 10.19 -61.16
C VAL A 15 -6.07 9.88 -59.87
N THR A 16 -7.35 10.26 -59.70
CA THR A 16 -8.62 9.57 -60.09
C THR A 16 -8.85 8.20 -59.46
N ALA A 17 -10.03 7.99 -58.86
CA ALA A 17 -10.45 6.75 -58.21
C ALA A 17 -11.51 5.96 -59.00
N ALA A 18 -11.37 4.63 -58.99
CA ALA A 18 -12.36 3.59 -59.30
C ALA A 18 -11.73 2.25 -58.83
N ASP A 19 -12.30 1.54 -57.85
CA ASP A 19 -13.42 0.59 -57.94
C ASP A 19 -12.88 -0.87 -57.97
N MET A 20 -13.77 -1.88 -57.87
CA MET A 20 -13.57 -3.35 -57.91
C MET A 20 -13.50 -4.11 -56.56
N THR A 21 -14.69 -4.44 -56.05
CA THR A 21 -15.12 -5.84 -55.73
C THR A 21 -14.67 -6.52 -54.41
N GLU A 22 -15.60 -6.57 -53.45
CA GLU A 22 -15.79 -7.75 -52.55
C GLU A 22 -16.54 -8.88 -53.30
N PRO A 23 -16.49 -10.14 -52.84
CA PRO A 23 -17.60 -10.62 -51.99
C PRO A 23 -17.23 -11.66 -50.89
N ASP A 24 -17.68 -11.35 -49.67
CA ASP A 24 -18.61 -12.10 -48.78
C ASP A 24 -18.71 -13.66 -48.69
N ASP A 25 -19.39 -14.07 -47.60
CA ASP A 25 -20.19 -15.29 -47.34
C ASP A 25 -19.54 -16.61 -46.81
N ALA A 26 -19.31 -16.60 -45.49
CA ALA A 26 -19.91 -17.50 -44.50
C ALA A 26 -20.14 -19.03 -44.74
N ALA A 27 -19.46 -19.81 -43.88
CA ALA A 27 -20.04 -20.77 -42.91
C ALA A 27 -20.63 -22.15 -43.33
N ARG A 28 -20.76 -22.99 -42.27
CA ARG A 28 -21.71 -24.11 -42.08
C ARG A 28 -21.41 -25.48 -42.73
N ARG A 29 -21.07 -26.47 -41.89
CA ARG A 29 -21.55 -27.87 -42.01
C ARG A 29 -21.61 -28.58 -40.65
N VAL A 30 -22.67 -29.37 -40.45
CA VAL A 30 -22.95 -30.21 -39.27
C VAL A 30 -23.72 -31.45 -39.76
N GLY A 31 -23.42 -32.63 -39.21
CA GLY A 31 -24.43 -33.69 -39.03
C GLY A 31 -24.12 -35.09 -39.59
N GLN A 32 -24.46 -36.08 -38.74
CA GLN A 32 -24.92 -37.45 -39.04
C GLN A 32 -23.91 -38.51 -39.56
N SER A 33 -24.08 -39.82 -39.31
CA SER A 33 -24.73 -40.59 -38.20
C SER A 33 -24.53 -42.11 -38.41
N ALA A 34 -24.27 -42.88 -37.33
CA ALA A 34 -24.54 -44.34 -37.13
C ALA A 34 -23.87 -44.75 -35.79
N GLU A 35 -24.58 -45.11 -34.72
CA GLU A 35 -25.28 -46.39 -34.38
C GLU A 35 -24.38 -47.45 -33.69
N SER A 36 -25.00 -48.39 -32.96
CA SER A 36 -24.43 -49.19 -31.83
C SER A 36 -24.79 -50.69 -32.00
N PRO A 37 -24.89 -51.62 -30.99
CA PRO A 37 -24.57 -51.61 -29.54
C PRO A 37 -23.99 -52.95 -28.95
N VAL A 38 -23.94 -53.05 -27.60
CA VAL A 38 -23.92 -54.29 -26.72
C VAL A 38 -22.66 -55.19 -26.66
N GLU A 39 -22.05 -55.32 -25.46
CA GLU A 39 -22.05 -56.59 -24.69
C GLU A 39 -21.73 -56.39 -23.17
N GLN A 40 -21.81 -57.47 -22.37
CA GLN A 40 -21.70 -57.50 -20.90
C GLN A 40 -20.83 -58.69 -20.42
N GLY A 41 -20.13 -58.56 -19.28
CA GLY A 41 -19.42 -59.66 -18.59
C GLY A 41 -18.49 -59.12 -17.50
N ALA A 42 -18.70 -59.43 -16.22
CA ALA A 42 -18.21 -60.62 -15.50
C ALA A 42 -16.66 -60.61 -15.31
N ALA A 43 -16.13 -60.18 -14.15
CA ALA A 43 -16.06 -60.90 -12.86
C ALA A 43 -15.00 -62.03 -12.86
N GLY A 44 -13.93 -61.90 -12.04
CA GLY A 44 -12.84 -62.87 -11.98
C GLY A 44 -11.67 -62.50 -11.06
N ASP A 45 -11.83 -62.76 -9.77
CA ASP A 45 -10.81 -62.87 -8.71
C ASP A 45 -11.37 -63.94 -7.73
N PRO A 46 -10.61 -64.74 -6.95
CA PRO A 46 -9.18 -64.61 -6.63
C PRO A 46 -8.36 -65.94 -6.55
N SER A 47 -7.14 -65.83 -5.98
CA SER A 47 -6.40 -66.85 -5.20
C SER A 47 -5.68 -68.03 -5.87
N SER A 48 -4.34 -68.04 -5.77
CA SER A 48 -3.45 -69.12 -5.23
C SER A 48 -1.97 -68.69 -5.35
N GLU A 49 -0.94 -69.25 -4.71
CA GLU A 49 -0.75 -69.89 -3.39
C GLU A 49 0.77 -69.91 -3.05
N ALA A 50 1.15 -70.48 -1.88
CA ALA A 50 2.52 -70.79 -1.41
C ALA A 50 3.43 -69.55 -1.11
N ALA A 51 4.04 -69.33 0.07
CA ALA A 51 4.68 -70.23 1.06
C ALA A 51 6.02 -70.82 0.53
N SER A 52 7.10 -70.99 1.31
CA SER A 52 7.26 -71.11 2.78
C SER A 52 8.74 -71.01 3.23
N HIS A 53 8.99 -71.09 4.54
CA HIS A 53 10.30 -71.20 5.24
C HIS A 53 11.16 -69.92 5.31
N GLY A 54 11.95 -69.67 6.37
CA GLY A 54 12.20 -70.45 7.60
C GLY A 54 12.53 -69.55 8.81
N ALA A 55 12.73 -70.15 10.00
CA ALA A 55 12.82 -69.44 11.29
C ALA A 55 14.17 -69.71 12.04
N ALA A 56 14.24 -69.29 13.32
CA ALA A 56 15.33 -69.51 14.32
C ALA A 56 16.58 -68.60 14.21
N ASP A 57 17.27 -68.19 15.30
CA ASP A 57 16.86 -67.99 16.71
C ASP A 57 17.87 -67.08 17.48
N VAL A 58 17.53 -66.69 18.73
CA VAL A 58 18.33 -66.15 19.87
C VAL A 58 19.86 -65.97 19.72
N ALA A 59 20.37 -64.75 20.05
CA ALA A 59 21.47 -64.53 21.04
C ALA A 59 21.86 -63.03 21.30
N LYS A 60 22.36 -62.75 22.52
CA LYS A 60 23.21 -61.62 22.99
C LYS A 60 24.37 -62.24 23.82
N PRO A 61 25.43 -61.54 24.31
CA PRO A 61 25.75 -60.10 24.34
C PRO A 61 26.84 -59.75 23.26
N THR A 62 27.88 -58.88 23.34
CA THR A 62 28.61 -58.09 24.37
C THR A 62 29.19 -56.77 23.84
N ASP A 63 29.58 -55.89 24.78
CA ASP A 63 30.57 -54.79 24.81
C ASP A 63 31.39 -54.44 23.55
N GLY A 64 31.53 -53.13 23.28
CA GLY A 64 32.31 -52.60 22.13
C GLY A 64 32.36 -51.06 22.02
N THR A 65 32.93 -50.39 23.03
CA THR A 65 33.31 -48.96 23.13
C THR A 65 33.50 -48.14 21.84
N ALA A 66 32.83 -46.96 21.73
CA ALA A 66 33.50 -45.63 21.60
C ALA A 66 32.56 -44.44 21.24
N ALA A 67 32.52 -43.42 22.13
CA ALA A 67 32.40 -41.95 21.88
C ALA A 67 31.16 -41.39 21.09
N THR A 68 30.77 -40.11 21.20
CA THR A 68 31.32 -38.91 21.86
C THR A 68 30.24 -38.08 22.60
N ALA A 69 30.70 -37.25 23.56
CA ALA A 69 30.09 -35.99 24.02
C ALA A 69 28.64 -36.00 24.59
N ASP A 70 28.56 -36.17 25.91
CA ASP A 70 27.45 -35.62 26.71
C ASP A 70 27.67 -34.11 26.98
N ALA A 71 26.62 -33.39 27.38
CA ALA A 71 26.66 -31.97 27.69
C ALA A 71 27.03 -31.70 29.16
N LEU A 72 27.52 -30.49 29.44
CA LEU A 72 27.41 -29.90 30.78
C LEU A 72 27.34 -28.38 30.66
N ALA A 73 26.40 -27.78 31.38
CA ALA A 73 26.15 -26.34 31.37
C ALA A 73 26.70 -25.67 32.64
N THR A 74 27.06 -24.39 32.52
CA THR A 74 27.15 -23.45 33.64
C THR A 74 26.32 -22.23 33.28
N ALA A 75 25.37 -21.88 34.13
CA ALA A 75 24.50 -20.72 33.93
C ALA A 75 25.22 -19.41 34.30
N ASP A 76 24.77 -18.31 33.70
CA ASP A 76 24.80 -16.98 34.31
C ASP A 76 23.43 -16.32 34.11
N THR A 77 23.06 -15.38 34.97
CA THR A 77 21.67 -14.93 35.16
C THR A 77 21.52 -13.42 35.09
N ALA A 78 20.73 -12.93 34.13
CA ALA A 78 20.27 -11.54 34.10
C ALA A 78 18.80 -11.46 33.62
N THR A 79 17.96 -10.79 34.41
CA THR A 79 16.52 -10.62 34.17
C THR A 79 16.24 -9.47 33.20
N PRO A 80 15.28 -9.61 32.27
CA PRO A 80 14.55 -8.49 31.70
C PRO A 80 13.21 -8.31 32.43
N ASP A 81 13.00 -7.17 33.07
CA ASP A 81 11.68 -6.80 33.59
C ASP A 81 10.69 -6.58 32.44
N GLY A 82 9.47 -7.08 32.60
CA GLY A 82 8.38 -6.91 31.63
C GLY A 82 7.33 -5.92 32.09
N THR A 83 6.45 -5.53 31.16
CA THR A 83 5.11 -5.04 31.53
C THR A 83 4.12 -5.50 30.47
N ALA A 84 3.06 -6.19 30.90
CA ALA A 84 2.16 -6.88 29.99
C ALA A 84 0.91 -6.05 29.64
N ALA A 85 0.43 -6.30 28.42
CA ALA A 85 -0.95 -6.28 27.96
C ALA A 85 -2.05 -5.74 28.89
N ALA A 86 -2.85 -4.83 28.34
CA ALA A 86 -4.31 -4.84 28.54
C ALA A 86 -4.97 -4.91 27.15
N ALA A 87 -5.86 -5.88 26.97
CA ALA A 87 -6.83 -5.89 25.88
C ALA A 87 -8.18 -5.46 26.46
N ASP A 88 -9.01 -4.78 25.68
CA ASP A 88 -10.41 -4.56 26.02
C ASP A 88 -11.29 -4.78 24.77
N THR A 89 -12.47 -5.35 25.00
CA THR A 89 -13.39 -5.83 23.97
C THR A 89 -14.84 -5.70 24.46
N ALA A 90 -15.48 -4.58 24.14
CA ALA A 90 -16.90 -4.38 24.43
C ALA A 90 -17.61 -3.51 23.36
N THR A 91 -18.41 -4.16 22.52
CA THR A 91 -19.62 -3.57 21.94
C THR A 91 -20.81 -4.19 22.66
N PRO A 92 -21.87 -3.43 22.94
CA PRO A 92 -23.17 -3.86 22.39
C PRO A 92 -24.04 -2.70 21.87
N ASP A 93 -25.00 -3.05 21.01
CA ASP A 93 -26.07 -2.16 20.49
C ASP A 93 -27.13 -1.78 21.55
N GLY A 94 -28.01 -0.80 21.27
CA GLY A 94 -29.12 -0.49 22.21
C GLY A 94 -30.07 0.69 21.95
N THR A 95 -30.62 0.84 20.74
CA THR A 95 -31.89 1.53 20.38
C THR A 95 -32.74 2.36 21.40
N ALA A 96 -33.00 3.62 21.03
CA ALA A 96 -34.33 4.27 20.86
C ALA A 96 -35.19 4.84 22.04
N ALA A 97 -36.15 5.72 21.64
CA ALA A 97 -37.29 6.33 22.36
C ALA A 97 -36.97 7.32 23.51
N THR A 98 -37.32 8.62 23.58
CA THR A 98 -38.45 9.52 23.17
C THR A 98 -39.40 9.89 24.32
N ALA A 99 -39.89 11.15 24.31
CA ALA A 99 -40.88 11.79 25.21
C ALA A 99 -40.39 12.11 26.64
N ASP A 100 -40.98 13.03 27.42
CA ASP A 100 -41.73 14.31 27.19
C ASP A 100 -41.98 14.94 28.60
N ALA A 101 -42.68 16.08 28.68
CA ALA A 101 -43.29 16.71 29.87
C ALA A 101 -42.40 17.57 30.81
N SER A 102 -42.58 18.88 30.69
CA SER A 102 -42.48 19.89 31.78
C SER A 102 -43.76 19.83 32.69
N PRO A 103 -44.04 20.68 33.72
CA PRO A 103 -43.99 22.17 33.69
C PRO A 103 -43.75 22.91 35.05
N THR A 104 -43.93 24.25 35.03
CA THR A 104 -44.12 25.22 36.16
C THR A 104 -42.92 25.45 37.11
N ASP A 105 -42.72 26.62 37.74
CA ASP A 105 -43.48 27.90 37.80
C ASP A 105 -42.48 29.09 37.82
N GLY A 106 -42.78 30.29 37.28
CA GLY A 106 -43.27 31.46 38.03
C GLY A 106 -42.11 32.30 38.66
N THR A 107 -41.97 33.63 38.53
CA THR A 107 -42.92 34.70 38.11
C THR A 107 -42.25 35.85 37.34
N ASP A 108 -43.11 36.62 36.67
CA ASP A 108 -42.90 37.90 35.97
C ASP A 108 -42.12 39.00 36.73
N ASP A 109 -41.51 39.92 35.97
CA ASP A 109 -42.00 41.32 35.92
C ASP A 109 -41.54 42.02 34.61
N ALA A 110 -42.28 43.04 34.14
CA ALA A 110 -41.94 43.77 32.89
C ALA A 110 -42.57 45.18 32.81
N VAL A 111 -41.83 46.18 32.30
CA VAL A 111 -42.42 47.39 31.67
C VAL A 111 -41.42 48.20 30.81
N ASP A 112 -41.84 48.44 29.57
CA ASP A 112 -41.72 49.65 28.71
C ASP A 112 -40.39 50.45 28.51
N PRO A 113 -39.97 50.72 27.24
CA PRO A 113 -38.89 51.65 26.90
C PRO A 113 -39.33 52.86 26.03
N ASP A 114 -39.30 54.10 26.57
CA ASP A 114 -39.52 55.32 25.76
C ASP A 114 -38.72 56.56 26.20
N ALA A 115 -37.83 57.03 25.30
CA ALA A 115 -37.25 58.39 25.15
C ALA A 115 -36.54 59.11 26.34
N PRO A 116 -35.80 60.24 26.10
CA PRO A 116 -35.37 60.84 24.83
C PRO A 116 -33.83 60.92 24.68
N VAL A 117 -33.36 61.54 23.58
CA VAL A 117 -31.97 61.96 23.34
C VAL A 117 -31.78 63.45 23.63
N ASP A 118 -30.54 63.88 23.91
CA ASP A 118 -30.04 65.22 23.55
C ASP A 118 -28.49 65.23 23.50
N PRO A 119 -27.84 66.09 22.68
CA PRO A 119 -26.39 66.06 22.45
C PRO A 119 -25.61 67.16 23.20
N VAL A 120 -24.30 66.96 23.34
CA VAL A 120 -23.34 68.04 23.62
C VAL A 120 -22.15 67.91 22.67
N ASP A 121 -21.83 69.02 22.01
CA ASP A 121 -20.71 69.18 21.07
C ASP A 121 -19.79 70.32 21.59
N GLN A 122 -18.67 70.58 20.90
CA GLN A 122 -17.65 71.63 21.17
C GLN A 122 -16.62 71.37 22.29
N ASP A 123 -15.40 71.95 22.24
CA ASP A 123 -14.51 72.32 21.12
C ASP A 123 -13.10 72.62 21.70
N GLY A 124 -12.05 72.47 20.89
CA GLY A 124 -10.68 72.91 21.18
C GLY A 124 -9.86 72.02 22.15
N THR A 125 -8.52 72.06 22.13
CA THR A 125 -7.62 72.91 21.34
C THR A 125 -6.37 72.16 20.86
N ARG A 126 -5.97 72.48 19.63
CA ARG A 126 -4.77 72.05 18.88
C ARG A 126 -3.45 72.06 19.67
N ALA A 127 -2.71 70.96 19.63
CA ALA A 127 -1.27 70.91 19.89
C ALA A 127 -0.54 70.23 18.72
N VAL A 128 0.45 70.91 18.10
CA VAL A 128 1.23 70.36 16.99
C VAL A 128 2.54 69.78 17.53
N GLY A 129 2.61 68.45 17.67
CA GLY A 129 3.83 67.72 18.00
C GLY A 129 4.43 67.08 16.75
N SER A 130 5.48 67.67 16.19
CA SER A 130 6.21 67.08 15.07
C SER A 130 7.26 66.09 15.56
N SER A 131 6.98 64.79 15.43
CA SER A 131 7.97 63.71 15.62
C SER A 131 7.95 62.76 14.42
N ALA A 132 8.36 63.27 13.26
CA ALA A 132 8.72 62.46 12.11
C ALA A 132 10.06 61.77 12.39
N ASP A 133 10.03 60.66 13.13
CA ASP A 133 11.08 59.63 13.18
C ASP A 133 10.50 58.31 13.74
N ALA A 134 9.34 57.91 13.21
CA ALA A 134 8.93 56.51 13.23
C ALA A 134 9.80 55.73 12.24
N ALA A 135 11.09 55.57 12.59
CA ALA A 135 12.01 54.70 11.88
C ALA A 135 11.35 53.33 11.74
N SER A 136 11.33 52.78 10.52
CA SER A 136 10.66 51.52 10.25
C SER A 136 11.37 50.39 10.96
N ASP A 137 10.92 50.07 12.19
CA ASP A 137 11.34 48.90 12.94
C ASP A 137 10.80 47.67 12.20
N ARG A 138 11.62 47.23 11.24
CA ARG A 138 11.24 46.30 10.18
C ARG A 138 11.25 44.90 10.77
N GLN A 139 10.13 44.56 11.40
CA GLN A 139 9.83 43.20 11.85
C GLN A 139 10.25 42.22 10.73
N PRO A 140 11.09 41.21 11.03
CA PRO A 140 11.72 40.39 10.01
C PRO A 140 10.62 39.77 9.13
N ASP A 141 10.68 40.06 7.83
CA ASP A 141 9.49 40.17 6.96
C ASP A 141 8.57 38.94 7.11
N PHE A 142 7.49 39.08 7.88
CA PHE A 142 6.63 37.96 8.27
C PHE A 142 5.71 37.58 7.11
N GLU A 143 6.23 36.73 6.22
CA GLU A 143 5.40 36.11 5.18
C GLU A 143 4.37 35.17 5.84
N PRO A 144 3.06 35.37 5.59
CA PRO A 144 2.02 34.44 6.03
C PRO A 144 2.25 33.03 5.47
N LEU A 145 1.90 32.00 6.25
CA LEU A 145 2.04 30.61 5.80
C LEU A 145 1.25 30.34 4.51
N THR A 146 0.07 30.93 4.36
CA THR A 146 -0.76 30.85 3.15
C THR A 146 -0.01 31.34 1.91
N ASP A 147 0.72 32.45 2.03
CA ASP A 147 1.39 33.11 0.90
C ASP A 147 2.62 32.32 0.47
N THR A 148 3.41 31.79 1.42
CA THR A 148 4.47 30.82 1.12
C THR A 148 3.89 29.54 0.50
N TYR A 149 2.79 29.02 1.05
CA TYR A 149 2.18 27.75 0.62
C TYR A 149 1.65 27.82 -0.81
N GLU A 150 0.84 28.83 -1.14
CA GLU A 150 0.30 28.99 -2.49
C GLU A 150 1.39 29.39 -3.51
N ARG A 151 2.46 30.08 -3.10
CA ARG A 151 3.66 30.21 -3.94
C ARG A 151 4.25 28.85 -4.25
N LEU A 152 4.62 28.05 -3.25
CA LEU A 152 5.28 26.75 -3.48
C LEU A 152 4.39 25.76 -4.25
N ARG A 153 3.07 25.85 -4.10
CA ARG A 153 2.10 25.06 -4.87
C ARG A 153 2.10 25.39 -6.37
N HIS A 154 2.42 26.64 -6.72
CA HIS A 154 2.36 27.16 -8.09
C HIS A 154 3.73 27.56 -8.67
N SER A 155 4.81 27.42 -7.89
CA SER A 155 6.18 27.73 -8.32
C SER A 155 6.62 26.78 -9.43
N THR A 156 7.27 27.34 -10.45
CA THR A 156 7.93 26.58 -11.51
C THR A 156 9.44 26.48 -11.28
N ASP A 157 9.96 27.05 -10.19
CA ASP A 157 11.37 26.97 -9.81
C ASP A 157 11.62 25.64 -9.09
N SER A 158 12.16 24.67 -9.82
CA SER A 158 12.51 23.37 -9.25
C SER A 158 13.58 23.46 -8.16
N ALA A 159 14.46 24.47 -8.17
CA ALA A 159 15.49 24.64 -7.15
C ALA A 159 14.93 25.24 -5.84
N GLU A 160 13.93 26.13 -5.90
CA GLU A 160 13.15 26.54 -4.72
C GLU A 160 12.50 25.29 -4.09
N LEU A 161 11.82 24.48 -4.91
CA LEU A 161 11.10 23.27 -4.48
C LEU A 161 12.04 22.21 -3.89
N SER A 162 13.19 21.94 -4.52
CA SER A 162 14.25 21.07 -3.97
C SER A 162 14.76 21.58 -2.63
N GLY A 163 14.95 22.90 -2.49
CA GLY A 163 15.40 23.54 -1.25
C GLY A 163 14.46 23.26 -0.08
N TYR A 164 13.15 23.36 -0.30
CA TYR A 164 12.16 22.98 0.71
C TYR A 164 12.06 21.46 0.91
N ALA A 165 12.10 20.65 -0.15
CA ALA A 165 12.01 19.19 -0.07
C ALA A 165 13.16 18.55 0.74
N ARG A 166 14.36 19.14 0.66
CA ARG A 166 15.58 18.67 1.36
C ARG A 166 15.83 19.38 2.69
N ALA A 167 15.01 20.35 3.08
CA ALA A 167 15.19 21.07 4.33
C ALA A 167 15.03 20.14 5.54
N PRO A 168 15.93 20.19 6.55
CA PRO A 168 15.75 19.42 7.77
C PRO A 168 14.51 19.90 8.52
N LEU A 169 13.68 18.96 8.99
CA LEU A 169 12.51 19.27 9.79
C LEU A 169 12.92 19.98 11.10
N PRO A 170 12.19 21.02 11.53
CA PRO A 170 12.35 21.59 12.87
C PRO A 170 12.14 20.56 13.98
N ASP A 171 12.63 20.85 15.18
CA ASP A 171 12.32 20.03 16.36
C ASP A 171 10.81 20.02 16.62
N ARG A 172 10.28 18.83 16.93
CA ARG A 172 8.88 18.57 17.28
C ARG A 172 8.45 19.33 18.55
N SER A 173 9.39 19.74 19.40
CA SER A 173 9.10 20.63 20.53
C SER A 173 8.54 22.00 20.07
N ASN A 174 9.01 22.51 18.94
CA ASN A 174 8.51 23.74 18.32
C ASN A 174 7.37 23.43 17.36
N GLN A 175 6.19 23.17 17.94
CA GLN A 175 4.98 22.80 17.19
C GLN A 175 4.64 23.79 16.07
N ALA A 176 4.83 25.09 16.28
CA ALA A 176 4.53 26.12 15.28
C ALA A 176 5.46 26.02 14.05
N ALA A 177 6.77 25.87 14.27
CA ALA A 177 7.74 25.69 13.17
C ALA A 177 7.54 24.34 12.47
N PHE A 178 7.28 23.27 13.23
CA PHE A 178 7.04 21.93 12.69
C PHE A 178 5.76 21.86 11.83
N SER A 179 4.66 22.47 12.29
CA SER A 179 3.42 22.62 11.51
C SER A 179 3.63 23.48 10.26
N ARG A 180 4.39 24.59 10.33
CA ARG A 180 4.73 25.39 9.14
C ARG A 180 5.52 24.55 8.13
N ALA A 181 6.58 23.86 8.57
CA ALA A 181 7.42 23.06 7.68
C ALA A 181 6.65 21.91 7.02
N THR A 182 5.85 21.16 7.77
CA THR A 182 5.06 20.05 7.24
C THR A 182 3.95 20.50 6.28
N ALA A 183 3.35 21.68 6.48
CA ALA A 183 2.43 22.27 5.51
C ALA A 183 3.13 22.68 4.20
N LEU A 184 4.33 23.28 4.27
CA LEU A 184 5.08 23.66 3.08
C LEU A 184 5.58 22.43 2.29
N LEU A 185 6.03 21.37 2.98
CA LEU A 185 6.32 20.09 2.33
C LEU A 185 5.08 19.48 1.66
N GLU A 186 3.88 19.71 2.20
CA GLU A 186 2.63 19.28 1.56
C GLU A 186 2.32 20.06 0.26
N ALA A 187 2.72 21.33 0.15
CA ALA A 187 2.65 22.07 -1.12
C ALA A 187 3.65 21.52 -2.14
N VAL A 188 4.91 21.36 -1.73
CA VAL A 188 6.02 20.86 -2.57
C VAL A 188 5.75 19.45 -3.09
N ALA A 189 5.29 18.53 -2.23
CA ALA A 189 4.90 17.18 -2.63
C ALA A 189 3.67 17.12 -3.55
N GLY A 190 2.88 18.20 -3.61
CA GLY A 190 1.75 18.35 -4.54
C GLY A 190 2.09 19.06 -5.85
N ASN A 191 3.32 19.57 -6.02
CA ASN A 191 3.73 20.33 -7.20
C ASN A 191 4.47 19.43 -8.22
N ALA A 192 3.99 19.44 -9.47
CA ALA A 192 4.57 18.68 -10.57
C ALA A 192 5.95 19.17 -11.03
N HIS A 193 6.33 20.42 -10.68
CA HIS A 193 7.66 20.99 -10.94
C HIS A 193 8.71 20.57 -9.90
N THR A 194 8.31 19.95 -8.79
CA THR A 194 9.24 19.33 -7.84
C THR A 194 9.93 18.15 -8.53
N PRO A 195 11.27 18.06 -8.52
CA PRO A 195 12.00 16.96 -9.17
C PRO A 195 11.56 15.57 -8.69
N VAL A 196 11.71 14.56 -9.55
CA VAL A 196 11.26 13.19 -9.27
C VAL A 196 12.04 12.62 -8.08
N GLU A 197 13.35 12.83 -8.06
CA GLU A 197 14.28 12.45 -7.00
C GLU A 197 13.95 13.08 -5.63
N ASP A 198 13.27 14.24 -5.62
CA ASP A 198 12.80 14.91 -4.41
C ASP A 198 11.44 14.37 -3.96
N ARG A 199 10.52 14.13 -4.89
CA ARG A 199 9.23 13.47 -4.59
C ARG A 199 9.44 12.02 -4.11
N VAL A 200 10.40 11.29 -4.68
CA VAL A 200 10.86 9.98 -4.20
C VAL A 200 11.48 10.08 -2.80
N PHE A 201 12.32 11.09 -2.55
CA PHE A 201 12.89 11.31 -1.21
C PHE A 201 11.81 11.57 -0.16
N LEU A 202 10.84 12.45 -0.45
CA LEU A 202 9.70 12.72 0.43
C LEU A 202 8.84 11.48 0.66
N ALA A 203 8.53 10.72 -0.41
CA ALA A 203 7.78 9.48 -0.34
C ALA A 203 8.47 8.41 0.52
N THR A 204 9.80 8.35 0.49
CA THR A 204 10.62 7.38 1.24
C THR A 204 10.84 7.76 2.71
N THR A 205 10.92 9.06 3.02
CA THR A 205 11.42 9.54 4.32
C THR A 205 10.39 10.24 5.21
N MET A 206 9.25 10.69 4.66
CA MET A 206 8.26 11.44 5.44
C MET A 206 7.21 10.50 6.07
N PRO A 207 6.97 10.56 7.39
CA PRO A 207 5.96 9.73 8.07
C PRO A 207 4.54 10.32 8.00
N PHE A 208 4.33 11.36 7.19
CA PHE A 208 3.18 12.27 7.26
C PHE A 208 2.09 11.91 6.24
N PRO A 209 0.89 11.45 6.67
CA PRO A 209 -0.13 10.95 5.75
C PRO A 209 -0.63 11.97 4.72
N ASN A 210 -0.66 13.27 5.04
CA ASN A 210 -1.06 14.32 4.10
C ASN A 210 -0.09 14.44 2.90
N ILE A 211 1.22 14.26 3.13
CA ILE A 211 2.25 14.21 2.10
C ILE A 211 2.15 12.91 1.30
N LEU A 212 2.15 11.76 2.00
CA LEU A 212 2.12 10.44 1.37
C LEU A 212 0.84 10.22 0.54
N VAL A 213 -0.30 10.81 0.93
CA VAL A 213 -1.54 10.78 0.14
C VAL A 213 -1.38 11.48 -1.20
N LYS A 214 -0.72 12.64 -1.27
CA LYS A 214 -0.47 13.33 -2.56
C LYS A 214 0.45 12.49 -3.44
N LEU A 215 1.55 12.01 -2.87
CA LEU A 215 2.54 11.18 -3.58
C LEU A 215 1.98 9.79 -3.98
N SER A 216 0.95 9.27 -3.30
CA SER A 216 0.23 8.06 -3.72
C SER A 216 -0.60 8.21 -5.00
N ALA A 217 -0.83 9.44 -5.46
CA ALA A 217 -1.54 9.76 -6.69
C ALA A 217 -0.60 10.32 -7.77
N ASP A 218 0.71 10.25 -7.56
CA ASP A 218 1.72 10.84 -8.45
C ASP A 218 1.67 10.24 -9.87
N PRO A 219 1.82 11.03 -10.94
CA PRO A 219 1.91 10.51 -12.30
C PRO A 219 3.03 9.47 -12.48
N GLU A 220 4.16 9.62 -11.77
CA GLU A 220 5.32 8.76 -11.88
C GLU A 220 5.15 7.48 -11.03
N ALA A 221 5.42 6.31 -11.63
CA ALA A 221 5.35 5.02 -10.97
C ALA A 221 6.43 4.88 -9.88
N GLU A 222 7.62 5.42 -10.10
CA GLU A 222 8.70 5.38 -9.11
C GLU A 222 8.34 6.09 -7.80
N VAL A 223 7.66 7.25 -7.87
CA VAL A 223 7.18 7.98 -6.68
C VAL A 223 6.12 7.16 -5.92
N ARG A 224 5.13 6.60 -6.63
CA ARG A 224 4.10 5.75 -5.99
C ARG A 224 4.69 4.47 -5.39
N ARG A 225 5.72 3.89 -6.02
CA ARG A 225 6.48 2.74 -5.49
C ARG A 225 7.28 3.12 -4.23
N ALA A 226 7.84 4.32 -4.17
CA ALA A 226 8.51 4.82 -2.96
C ALA A 226 7.52 4.98 -1.79
N VAL A 227 6.30 5.47 -2.02
CA VAL A 227 5.25 5.49 -0.98
C VAL A 227 4.89 4.06 -0.56
N ALA A 228 4.71 3.15 -1.52
CA ALA A 228 4.38 1.75 -1.26
C ALA A 228 5.45 1.00 -0.43
N ALA A 229 6.72 1.45 -0.45
CA ALA A 229 7.82 0.91 0.32
C ALA A 229 7.95 1.49 1.74
N ASN A 230 7.27 2.58 2.06
CA ASN A 230 7.42 3.31 3.32
C ASN A 230 6.79 2.55 4.51
N GLU A 231 7.54 2.33 5.59
CA GLU A 231 7.08 1.58 6.77
C GLU A 231 6.28 2.42 7.78
N ASP A 232 6.33 3.75 7.69
CA ASP A 232 5.45 4.66 8.43
C ASP A 232 4.09 4.83 7.73
N ASP A 233 3.90 4.25 6.53
CA ASP A 233 2.66 4.37 5.78
C ASP A 233 1.47 3.74 6.50
N LYS A 234 0.25 4.17 6.17
CA LYS A 234 -0.96 3.68 6.85
C LYS A 234 -1.56 2.52 6.07
N ASN A 235 -2.03 1.48 6.77
CA ASN A 235 -2.60 0.26 6.20
C ASN A 235 -3.65 0.53 5.09
N TRP A 236 -4.49 1.56 5.25
CA TRP A 236 -5.47 1.97 4.25
C TRP A 236 -4.87 2.61 2.99
N LEU A 237 -3.68 3.21 3.08
CA LEU A 237 -2.96 3.82 1.97
C LEU A 237 -2.15 2.77 1.20
N VAL A 238 -1.46 1.87 1.92
CA VAL A 238 -0.92 0.63 1.33
C VAL A 238 -2.02 -0.17 0.63
N GLY A 239 -3.21 -0.27 1.22
CA GLY A 239 -4.39 -0.91 0.63
C GLY A 239 -4.99 -0.24 -0.61
N ARG A 240 -4.61 1.02 -0.90
CA ARG A 240 -4.83 1.69 -2.19
C ARG A 240 -3.75 1.27 -3.19
N LEU A 241 -2.49 1.26 -2.76
CA LEU A 241 -1.32 0.98 -3.59
C LEU A 241 -1.21 -0.50 -4.00
N THR A 242 -1.77 -1.45 -3.24
CA THR A 242 -1.98 -2.84 -3.70
C THR A 242 -2.95 -2.97 -4.88
N LYS A 243 -3.61 -1.87 -5.27
CA LYS A 243 -4.54 -1.77 -6.41
C LYS A 243 -4.10 -0.70 -7.42
N ASP A 244 -2.81 -0.34 -7.41
CA ASP A 244 -2.24 0.57 -8.40
C ASP A 244 -2.26 -0.01 -9.82
N ARG A 245 -2.31 0.88 -10.81
CA ARG A 245 -2.18 0.54 -12.24
C ARG A 245 -0.84 -0.15 -12.55
N ASP A 246 0.23 0.24 -11.86
CA ASP A 246 1.57 -0.27 -12.06
C ASP A 246 1.85 -1.54 -11.26
N GLY A 247 2.50 -2.52 -11.89
CA GLY A 247 2.82 -3.81 -11.28
C GLY A 247 3.85 -3.74 -10.15
N GLU A 248 4.91 -2.94 -10.30
CA GLU A 248 5.94 -2.81 -9.27
C GLU A 248 5.39 -2.11 -8.02
N VAL A 249 4.47 -1.16 -8.19
CA VAL A 249 3.78 -0.49 -7.08
C VAL A 249 2.92 -1.49 -6.30
N ARG A 250 2.10 -2.32 -6.98
CA ARG A 250 1.30 -3.37 -6.32
C ARG A 250 2.19 -4.38 -5.58
N ASP A 251 3.21 -4.90 -6.26
CA ASP A 251 4.15 -5.88 -5.73
C ASP A 251 4.94 -5.34 -4.51
N THR A 252 5.24 -4.05 -4.49
CA THR A 252 5.88 -3.39 -3.35
C THR A 252 4.91 -3.21 -2.18
N ALA A 253 3.68 -2.75 -2.45
CA ALA A 253 2.64 -2.57 -1.43
C ALA A 253 2.22 -3.90 -0.76
N LEU A 254 2.22 -5.02 -1.50
CA LEU A 254 1.94 -6.36 -0.96
C LEU A 254 3.02 -6.85 0.03
N ARG A 255 4.28 -6.47 -0.21
CA ARG A 255 5.44 -6.83 0.64
C ARG A 255 5.61 -5.92 1.86
N ASN A 256 4.96 -4.77 1.90
CA ASN A 256 5.05 -3.81 3.01
C ASN A 256 4.57 -4.44 4.36
N PRO A 257 5.24 -4.20 5.50
CA PRO A 257 4.80 -4.66 6.83
C PRO A 257 3.41 -4.17 7.26
N ARG A 258 2.92 -3.07 6.69
CA ARG A 258 1.60 -2.48 6.96
C ARG A 258 0.47 -3.10 6.14
N SER A 259 0.80 -3.93 5.14
CA SER A 259 -0.18 -4.61 4.28
C SER A 259 -0.94 -5.67 5.09
N SER A 260 -2.27 -5.60 5.10
CA SER A 260 -3.09 -6.52 5.91
C SER A 260 -3.06 -7.96 5.37
N TRP A 261 -3.36 -8.95 6.24
CA TRP A 261 -3.56 -10.35 5.83
C TRP A 261 -4.60 -10.51 4.72
N LYS A 262 -5.63 -9.65 4.67
CA LYS A 262 -6.61 -9.64 3.58
C LYS A 262 -5.99 -9.15 2.26
N MET A 263 -5.22 -8.06 2.29
CA MET A 263 -4.53 -7.54 1.09
C MET A 263 -3.51 -8.54 0.54
N ARG A 264 -2.71 -9.15 1.42
CA ARG A 264 -1.75 -10.20 1.09
C ARG A 264 -2.44 -11.46 0.54
N LEU A 265 -3.64 -11.79 1.02
CA LEU A 265 -4.44 -12.91 0.51
C LEU A 265 -5.09 -12.60 -0.85
N GLU A 266 -5.58 -11.37 -1.05
CA GLU A 266 -6.10 -10.90 -2.36
C GLU A 266 -4.97 -10.92 -3.41
N GLY A 267 -3.79 -10.35 -3.11
CA GLY A 267 -2.63 -10.38 -4.01
C GLY A 267 -2.08 -11.78 -4.28
N ALA A 268 -2.09 -12.69 -3.29
CA ALA A 268 -1.69 -14.08 -3.51
C ALA A 268 -2.65 -14.86 -4.43
N GLN A 269 -3.87 -14.36 -4.68
CA GLN A 269 -4.85 -14.95 -5.61
C GLN A 269 -4.84 -14.28 -7.00
N ASP A 270 -4.23 -13.11 -7.12
CA ASP A 270 -4.13 -12.35 -8.38
C ASP A 270 -3.10 -13.00 -9.32
N PRO A 271 -3.47 -13.41 -10.55
CA PRO A 271 -2.53 -14.00 -11.50
C PRO A 271 -1.48 -13.02 -12.04
N GLU A 272 -1.69 -11.71 -11.89
CA GLU A 272 -0.79 -10.66 -12.39
C GLU A 272 0.31 -10.26 -11.39
N VAL A 273 0.37 -10.88 -10.20
CA VAL A 273 1.38 -10.59 -9.16
C VAL A 273 2.69 -11.29 -9.45
N GLY A 274 3.80 -10.55 -9.32
CA GLY A 274 5.12 -11.00 -9.77
C GLY A 274 5.65 -12.21 -9.00
N PRO A 275 6.37 -13.15 -9.65
CA PRO A 275 7.02 -14.28 -8.99
C PRO A 275 7.89 -13.93 -7.76
N PRO A 276 8.65 -12.80 -7.71
CA PRO A 276 9.38 -12.40 -6.49
C PRO A 276 8.46 -12.04 -5.32
N THR A 277 7.28 -11.48 -5.61
CA THR A 277 6.28 -11.14 -4.59
C THR A 277 5.53 -12.39 -4.14
N LEU A 278 5.21 -13.31 -5.04
CA LEU A 278 4.70 -14.64 -4.67
C LEU A 278 5.69 -15.39 -3.75
N ASP A 279 7.00 -15.34 -4.02
CA ASP A 279 8.00 -15.97 -3.14
C ASP A 279 8.10 -15.31 -1.76
N ALA A 280 7.98 -13.98 -1.68
CA ALA A 280 7.92 -13.25 -0.41
C ALA A 280 6.63 -13.57 0.39
N LEU A 281 5.48 -13.68 -0.29
CA LEU A 281 4.20 -14.09 0.32
C LEU A 281 4.21 -15.57 0.75
N ALA A 282 5.01 -16.42 0.08
CA ALA A 282 5.26 -17.82 0.44
C ALA A 282 6.10 -17.99 1.72
N ASP A 283 6.70 -16.92 2.26
CA ASP A 283 7.55 -16.98 3.45
C ASP A 283 6.87 -16.52 4.75
N LEU A 284 5.68 -15.92 4.63
CA LEU A 284 4.94 -15.35 5.76
C LEU A 284 4.59 -16.43 6.79
N GLY A 285 4.90 -16.16 8.07
CA GLY A 285 4.74 -17.09 9.18
C GLY A 285 5.72 -18.26 9.19
N VAL A 286 6.81 -18.21 8.40
CA VAL A 286 7.85 -19.25 8.35
C VAL A 286 9.27 -18.65 8.35
N ARG A 287 9.61 -17.84 7.33
CA ARG A 287 10.88 -17.11 7.25
C ARG A 287 10.69 -15.62 7.54
N THR A 288 9.58 -15.06 7.09
CA THR A 288 9.17 -13.66 7.31
C THR A 288 8.04 -13.63 8.33
N GLU A 289 8.05 -12.69 9.28
CA GLU A 289 7.06 -12.57 10.35
C GLU A 289 6.78 -13.92 11.09
N PRO A 290 7.77 -14.58 11.71
CA PRO A 290 7.57 -15.90 12.32
C PRO A 290 6.57 -15.93 13.49
N GLY A 291 6.25 -14.79 14.10
CA GLY A 291 5.17 -14.63 15.08
C GLY A 291 3.77 -14.43 14.48
N ALA A 292 3.61 -14.48 13.16
CA ALA A 292 2.33 -14.27 12.48
C ALA A 292 1.27 -15.34 12.84
N PRO A 293 -0.03 -14.99 12.88
CA PRO A 293 -1.10 -15.96 13.13
C PRO A 293 -1.08 -17.11 12.11
N ALA A 294 -0.76 -18.33 12.57
CA ALA A 294 -0.46 -19.49 11.72
C ALA A 294 -1.59 -19.84 10.72
N VAL A 295 -2.85 -19.57 11.08
CA VAL A 295 -4.01 -19.74 10.18
C VAL A 295 -3.96 -18.73 9.04
N LEU A 296 -3.79 -17.44 9.32
CA LEU A 296 -3.77 -16.39 8.30
C LEU A 296 -2.55 -16.50 7.39
N SER A 297 -1.38 -16.80 7.97
CA SER A 297 -0.15 -16.97 7.19
C SER A 297 -0.23 -18.20 6.28
N SER A 298 -0.71 -19.35 6.76
CA SER A 298 -0.90 -20.52 5.91
C SER A 298 -2.03 -20.38 4.88
N MET A 299 -3.05 -19.54 5.12
CA MET A 299 -4.03 -19.17 4.10
C MET A 299 -3.38 -18.41 2.92
N VAL A 300 -2.49 -17.46 3.20
CA VAL A 300 -1.74 -16.73 2.15
C VAL A 300 -0.78 -17.68 1.41
N ARG A 301 0.03 -18.47 2.13
CA ARG A 301 0.94 -19.45 1.51
C ARG A 301 0.19 -20.50 0.67
N ARG A 302 -1.02 -20.90 1.07
CA ARG A 302 -1.91 -21.78 0.28
C ARG A 302 -2.44 -21.09 -0.97
N ALA A 303 -2.75 -19.80 -0.91
CA ALA A 303 -3.16 -19.04 -2.09
C ALA A 303 -2.00 -18.94 -3.10
N VAL A 304 -0.79 -18.61 -2.65
CA VAL A 304 0.42 -18.65 -3.49
C VAL A 304 0.61 -20.03 -4.14
N ALA A 305 0.49 -21.12 -3.36
CA ALA A 305 0.59 -22.48 -3.88
C ALA A 305 -0.46 -22.86 -4.95
N LEU A 306 -1.55 -22.10 -5.07
CA LEU A 306 -2.61 -22.27 -6.08
C LEU A 306 -2.51 -21.28 -7.24
N ASN A 307 -1.75 -20.19 -7.07
CA ASN A 307 -1.60 -19.13 -8.07
C ASN A 307 -0.95 -19.66 -9.36
N PRO A 308 -1.49 -19.36 -10.55
CA PRO A 308 -0.93 -19.84 -11.82
C PRO A 308 0.47 -19.28 -12.13
N GLY A 309 0.83 -18.10 -11.60
CA GLY A 309 2.14 -17.48 -11.74
C GLY A 309 3.18 -17.95 -10.72
N CYS A 310 2.82 -18.82 -9.77
CA CYS A 310 3.76 -19.30 -8.75
C CYS A 310 4.91 -20.11 -9.39
N PRO A 311 6.18 -19.69 -9.26
CA PRO A 311 7.28 -20.37 -9.93
C PRO A 311 7.57 -21.72 -9.29
N ARG A 312 8.18 -22.61 -10.07
CA ARG A 312 8.39 -24.03 -9.68
C ARG A 312 9.21 -24.18 -8.39
N GLU A 313 10.22 -23.35 -8.17
CA GLU A 313 11.04 -23.39 -6.94
C GLU A 313 10.21 -23.10 -5.69
N THR A 314 9.38 -22.06 -5.71
CA THR A 314 8.46 -21.71 -4.62
C THR A 314 7.44 -22.83 -4.39
N LEU A 315 6.92 -23.47 -5.45
CA LEU A 315 6.07 -24.66 -5.32
C LEU A 315 6.84 -25.85 -4.69
N GLU A 316 8.09 -26.11 -5.08
CA GLU A 316 8.91 -27.17 -4.50
C GLU A 316 9.31 -26.88 -3.03
N ARG A 317 9.34 -25.61 -2.62
CA ARG A 317 9.45 -25.18 -1.21
C ARG A 317 8.14 -25.41 -0.47
N LEU A 318 7.02 -24.90 -0.98
CA LEU A 318 5.68 -25.01 -0.39
C LEU A 318 5.17 -26.47 -0.33
N ALA A 319 5.64 -27.35 -1.21
CA ALA A 319 5.40 -28.80 -1.14
C ALA A 319 5.96 -29.48 0.12
N ARG A 320 6.79 -28.77 0.90
CA ARG A 320 7.38 -29.18 2.19
C ARG A 320 6.95 -28.26 3.35
N ASP A 321 5.92 -27.43 3.15
CA ASP A 321 5.36 -26.57 4.20
C ASP A 321 4.81 -27.39 5.38
N GLY A 322 4.91 -26.85 6.61
CA GLY A 322 4.36 -27.49 7.81
C GLY A 322 2.83 -27.54 7.86
N SER A 323 2.13 -26.78 7.02
CA SER A 323 0.69 -26.88 6.82
C SER A 323 0.36 -27.85 5.69
N ASP A 324 -0.27 -28.98 6.04
CA ASP A 324 -0.81 -29.97 5.10
C ASP A 324 -1.65 -29.36 3.97
N GLN A 325 -2.35 -28.25 4.23
CA GLN A 325 -3.17 -27.59 3.20
C GLN A 325 -2.31 -26.91 2.13
N VAL A 326 -1.21 -26.29 2.54
CA VAL A 326 -0.22 -25.66 1.65
C VAL A 326 0.54 -26.73 0.89
N ALA A 327 1.08 -27.73 1.59
CA ALA A 327 1.85 -28.82 1.00
C ALA A 327 1.03 -29.63 -0.03
N ARG A 328 -0.25 -29.90 0.25
CA ARG A 328 -1.15 -30.59 -0.69
C ARG A 328 -1.45 -29.76 -1.94
N ALA A 329 -1.64 -28.45 -1.81
CA ALA A 329 -1.87 -27.55 -2.95
C ALA A 329 -0.65 -27.49 -3.87
N ALA A 330 0.55 -27.24 -3.31
CA ALA A 330 1.78 -27.18 -4.07
C ALA A 330 2.12 -28.52 -4.76
N ARG A 331 1.94 -29.66 -4.05
CA ARG A 331 2.12 -31.01 -4.64
C ARG A 331 1.11 -31.33 -5.75
N ALA A 332 -0.08 -30.72 -5.75
CA ALA A 332 -1.04 -30.87 -6.85
C ALA A 332 -0.65 -30.03 -8.08
N ARG A 333 0.09 -28.94 -7.90
CA ARG A 333 0.61 -28.05 -8.96
C ARG A 333 1.92 -28.50 -9.59
N LEU A 334 2.63 -29.44 -8.97
CA LEU A 334 3.89 -30.04 -9.43
C LEU A 334 3.73 -31.39 -10.18
N ARG A 335 2.49 -31.84 -10.36
CA ARG A 335 2.10 -33.04 -11.12
C ARG A 335 1.72 -32.69 -12.55
#